data_AF-A0A1H0V3H4-F1
#
_entry.id   AF-A0A1H0V3H4-F1
#
_cell.length_a   1.000
_cell.length_b   1.000
_cell.length_c   1.000
_cell.angle_alpha   90.00
_cell.angle_beta   90.00
_cell.angle_gamma   90.00
#
_symmetry.space_group_name_H-M   'P 1'
#
loop_
_entity.id
_entity.type
_entity.pdbx_description
1 polymer ?
#
loop_
_entity_poly.entity_id
_entity_poly.type
_entity_poly.pdbx_seq_one_letter_code
_entity_poly.pdbx_strand_id
1 'polypeptide(L)'
;MTKEEICADWAAALESAEDGSILSGAIGFGFTKADLRELLALHRAGRYQDKIEELLVECNFISFCYCLMQKEYEEAIEMEALNEAD
;
A
#
# COMPACT_ATOMS: atom_id res chain seq x y z
N MET A 1 0.84 16.47 -3.99
CA MET A 1 0.46 15.39 -4.91
C MET A 1 -1.04 15.25 -4.89
N THR A 2 -1.62 15.07 -6.07
CA THR A 2 -3.03 14.68 -6.25
C THR A 2 -3.18 13.17 -6.05
N LYS A 3 -4.42 12.71 -5.84
CA LYS A 3 -4.71 11.28 -5.74
C LYS A 3 -4.28 10.53 -7.00
N GLU A 4 -4.52 11.12 -8.16
CA GLU A 4 -4.21 10.54 -9.47
C GLU A 4 -2.70 10.37 -9.66
N GLU A 5 -1.89 11.33 -9.21
CA GLU A 5 -0.42 11.22 -9.24
C GLU A 5 0.09 10.11 -8.31
N ILE A 6 -0.52 9.95 -7.12
CA ILE A 6 -0.12 8.91 -6.16
C ILE A 6 -0.44 7.53 -6.70
N CYS A 7 -1.69 7.31 -7.15
CA CYS A 7 -2.14 6.02 -7.67
C CYS A 7 -1.46 5.64 -9.01
N ALA A 8 -0.74 6.56 -9.65
CA ALA A 8 0.00 6.28 -10.89
C ALA A 8 1.42 5.76 -10.64
N ASP A 9 2.04 6.12 -9.51
CA ASP A 9 3.40 5.70 -9.15
C ASP A 9 3.60 5.75 -7.62
N TRP A 10 3.34 4.63 -6.95
CA TRP A 10 3.48 4.55 -5.50
C TRP A 10 4.93 4.66 -5.05
N ALA A 11 5.88 4.23 -5.88
CA ALA A 11 7.30 4.34 -5.54
C ALA A 11 7.73 5.82 -5.46
N ALA A 12 7.36 6.63 -6.45
CA ALA A 12 7.62 8.07 -6.44
C ALA A 12 6.88 8.78 -5.29
N ALA A 13 5.63 8.39 -5.02
CA ALA A 13 4.84 8.96 -3.93
C ALA A 13 5.46 8.67 -2.56
N LEU A 14 5.86 7.42 -2.29
CA LEU A 14 6.49 6.99 -1.03
C LEU A 14 7.89 7.56 -0.85
N GLU A 15 8.63 7.77 -1.94
CA GLU A 15 9.93 8.44 -1.91
C GLU A 15 9.79 9.93 -1.54
N SER A 16 8.80 10.62 -2.12
CA SER A 16 8.60 12.05 -1.91
C SER A 16 7.83 12.39 -0.63
N ALA A 17 7.06 11.47 -0.05
CA ALA A 17 6.30 11.71 1.16
C ALA A 17 7.20 11.72 2.40
N GLU A 18 6.98 12.68 3.30
CA GLU A 18 7.68 12.73 4.60
C GLU A 18 7.30 11.52 5.46
N ASP A 19 6.00 11.19 5.52
CA ASP A 19 5.41 10.10 6.29
C ASP A 19 4.11 9.57 5.64
N GLY A 20 3.59 8.45 6.14
CA GLY A 20 2.38 7.80 5.61
C GLY A 20 1.09 8.61 5.74
N SER A 21 1.01 9.53 6.72
CA SER A 21 -0.21 10.32 7.01
C SER A 21 -0.52 11.34 5.91
N ILE A 22 0.52 11.84 5.22
CA ILE A 22 0.36 12.75 4.08
C ILE A 22 -0.34 12.04 2.91
N LEU A 23 0.02 10.78 2.67
CA LEU A 23 -0.54 9.99 1.57
C LEU A 23 -1.95 9.48 1.88
N SER A 24 -2.22 9.06 3.13
CA SER A 24 -3.54 8.52 3.53
C SER A 24 -4.67 9.55 3.33
N GLY A 25 -4.44 10.80 3.74
CA GLY A 25 -5.38 11.89 3.51
C GLY A 25 -5.57 12.23 2.03
N ALA A 26 -4.50 12.17 1.23
CA ALA A 26 -4.54 12.51 -0.19
C ALA A 26 -5.33 11.49 -1.04
N ILE A 27 -5.27 10.21 -0.70
CA ILE A 27 -6.03 9.16 -1.41
C ILE A 27 -7.46 8.98 -0.89
N GLY A 28 -7.80 9.61 0.24
CA GLY A 28 -9.10 9.49 0.90
C GLY A 28 -9.26 8.22 1.73
N PHE A 29 -8.17 7.73 2.34
CA PHE A 29 -8.13 6.56 3.22
C PHE A 29 -8.56 5.24 2.57
N GLY A 30 -8.44 5.12 1.25
CA GLY A 30 -8.83 3.92 0.52
C GLY A 30 -7.93 3.63 -0.68
N PHE A 31 -7.78 2.35 -0.98
CA PHE A 31 -6.97 1.83 -2.09
C PHE A 31 -7.85 1.15 -3.13
N THR A 32 -7.40 1.19 -4.38
CA THR A 32 -7.83 0.25 -5.41
C THR A 32 -7.04 -1.05 -5.31
N LYS A 33 -7.50 -2.13 -5.95
CA LYS A 33 -6.73 -3.37 -6.03
C LYS A 33 -5.39 -3.17 -6.76
N ALA A 34 -5.33 -2.26 -7.74
CA ALA A 34 -4.09 -1.91 -8.41
C ALA A 34 -3.07 -1.29 -7.45
N ASP A 35 -3.52 -0.36 -6.60
CA ASP A 35 -2.68 0.26 -5.57
C ASP A 35 -2.11 -0.80 -4.62
N LEU A 36 -2.97 -1.70 -4.10
CA LEU A 36 -2.54 -2.75 -3.17
C LEU A 36 -1.53 -3.72 -3.80
N ARG A 37 -1.67 -4.04 -5.10
CA ARG A 37 -0.68 -4.87 -5.82
C ARG A 37 0.67 -4.19 -5.92
N GLU A 38 0.69 -2.89 -6.21
CA GLU A 38 1.94 -2.14 -6.31
C GLU A 38 2.62 -2.00 -4.95
N LEU A 39 1.86 -1.65 -3.91
CA LEU A 39 2.35 -1.59 -2.52
C LEU A 39 2.91 -2.94 -2.07
N LEU A 40 2.21 -4.05 -2.34
CA LEU A 40 2.69 -5.40 -2.07
C LEU A 40 4.02 -5.69 -2.79
N ALA A 41 4.11 -5.34 -4.09
CA ALA A 41 5.32 -5.57 -4.88
C ALA A 41 6.52 -4.77 -4.34
N LEU A 42 6.32 -3.51 -3.96
CA LEU A 42 7.33 -2.67 -3.33
C LEU A 42 7.78 -3.22 -1.98
N HIS A 43 6.82 -3.58 -1.13
CA HIS A 43 7.10 -4.17 0.18
C HIS A 43 7.87 -5.50 0.06
N ARG A 44 7.45 -6.39 -0.85
CA ARG A 44 8.13 -7.67 -1.15
C ARG A 44 9.55 -7.47 -1.68
N ALA A 45 9.80 -6.36 -2.39
CA ALA A 45 11.13 -5.95 -2.84
C ALA A 45 11.99 -5.30 -1.73
N GLY A 46 11.47 -5.19 -0.50
CA GLY A 46 12.16 -4.56 0.63
C GLY A 46 12.22 -3.03 0.52
N ARG A 47 11.33 -2.41 -0.26
CA ARG A 47 11.30 -0.96 -0.47
C ARG A 47 10.18 -0.32 0.33
N TYR A 48 10.49 0.77 1.01
CA TYR A 48 9.54 1.63 1.73
C TYR A 48 8.67 0.87 2.75
N GLN A 49 9.15 -0.27 3.29
CA GLN A 49 8.33 -1.18 4.12
C GLN A 49 7.64 -0.46 5.28
N ASP A 50 8.41 0.24 6.11
CA ASP A 50 7.88 1.00 7.26
C ASP A 50 6.81 2.02 6.85
N LYS A 51 7.02 2.73 5.74
CA LYS A 51 6.06 3.73 5.22
C LYS A 51 4.79 3.08 4.68
N ILE A 52 4.92 1.92 4.02
CA ILE A 52 3.78 1.15 3.53
C ILE A 52 2.97 0.61 4.70
N GLU A 53 3.63 0.06 5.73
CA GLU A 53 2.99 -0.44 6.94
C GLU A 53 2.23 0.68 7.68
N GLU A 54 2.87 1.83 7.91
CA GLU A 54 2.24 3.01 8.51
C GLU A 54 1.01 3.46 7.71
N LEU A 55 1.15 3.61 6.39
CA LEU A 55 0.07 4.03 5.50
C LEU A 55 -1.12 3.05 5.52
N LEU A 56 -0.86 1.74 5.53
CA LEU A 56 -1.92 0.73 5.60
C LEU A 56 -2.66 0.80 6.94
N VAL A 57 -1.95 1.04 8.05
CA VAL A 57 -2.57 1.22 9.37
C VAL A 57 -3.45 2.46 9.40
N GLU A 58 -2.95 3.59 8.90
CA GLU A 58 -3.71 4.86 8.81
C GLU A 58 -4.99 4.71 7.97
N CYS A 59 -4.96 3.89 6.91
CA CYS A 59 -6.11 3.60 6.07
C CYS A 59 -7.01 2.46 6.60
N ASN A 60 -6.74 1.91 7.79
CA ASN A 60 -7.46 0.77 8.40
C ASN A 60 -7.33 -0.58 7.67
N PHE A 61 -6.29 -0.78 6.86
CA PHE A 61 -5.95 -2.06 6.22
C PHE A 61 -5.07 -2.92 7.15
N ILE A 62 -5.49 -3.06 8.41
CA ILE A 62 -4.69 -3.67 9.50
C ILE A 62 -4.34 -5.14 9.22
N SER A 63 -5.32 -5.93 8.77
CA SER A 63 -5.11 -7.35 8.49
C SER A 63 -4.12 -7.56 7.35
N PHE A 64 -4.24 -6.76 6.28
CA PHE A 64 -3.32 -6.79 5.15
C PHE A 64 -1.91 -6.36 5.58
N CYS A 65 -1.78 -5.28 6.34
CA CYS A 65 -0.51 -4.83 6.93
C CYS A 65 0.15 -5.94 7.76
N TYR A 66 -0.63 -6.64 8.59
CA TYR A 66 -0.12 -7.73 9.42
C TYR A 66 0.47 -8.86 8.56
N CYS A 67 -0.21 -9.27 7.48
CA CYS A 67 0.34 -10.26 6.55
C CYS A 67 1.66 -9.80 5.91
N LEU A 68 1.75 -8.52 5.53
CA LEU A 68 2.99 -7.94 4.97
C LEU A 68 4.15 -8.00 5.97
N MET A 69 3.93 -7.60 7.23
CA MET A 69 4.94 -7.66 8.31
C MET A 69 5.45 -9.09 8.55
N GLN A 70 4.54 -10.06 8.49
CA GLN A 70 4.85 -11.48 8.67
C GLN A 70 5.46 -12.14 7.42
N LYS A 71 5.52 -11.39 6.30
CA LYS A 71 5.94 -11.87 4.97
C LYS A 71 5.06 -13.00 4.41
N GLU A 72 3.80 -13.03 4.85
CA GLU A 72 2.73 -13.92 4.38
C GLU A 72 2.07 -13.29 3.14
N TYR A 73 2.83 -13.20 2.04
CA TYR A 73 2.39 -12.45 0.85
C TYR A 73 1.29 -13.17 0.07
N GLU A 74 1.31 -14.49 0.07
CA GLU A 74 0.27 -15.31 -0.54
C GLU A 74 -1.08 -15.10 0.17
N GLU A 75 -1.09 -15.09 1.50
CA GLU A 75 -2.25 -14.79 2.33
C GLU A 75 -2.73 -13.35 2.11
N ALA A 76 -1.81 -12.39 1.99
CA ALA A 76 -2.14 -11.00 1.67
C ALA A 76 -2.83 -10.87 0.30
N ILE A 77 -2.39 -11.63 -0.70
CA ILE A 77 -3.00 -11.67 -2.05
C ILE A 77 -4.41 -12.24 -1.98
N GLU A 78 -4.62 -13.32 -1.24
CA GLU A 78 -5.94 -13.94 -1.08
C GLU A 78 -6.91 -13.05 -0.30
N MET A 79 -6.44 -12.41 0.78
CA MET A 79 -7.24 -11.55 1.66
C MET A 79 -7.92 -10.40 0.91
N GLU A 80 -7.17 -9.73 0.03
CA GLU A 80 -7.66 -8.58 -0.74
C GLU A 80 -8.09 -8.96 -2.17
N ALA A 81 -8.19 -10.27 -2.45
CA ALA A 81 -8.54 -10.83 -3.77
C ALA A 81 -7.74 -10.18 -4.92
N LEU A 82 -6.42 -10.04 -4.73
CA LEU A 82 -5.51 -9.38 -5.67
C LEU A 82 -5.17 -10.26 -6.89
N ASN A 83 -5.55 -11.52 -6.86
CA ASN A 83 -5.41 -12.49 -7.96
C ASN A 83 -6.47 -12.32 -9.07
N GLU A 84 -7.58 -11.62 -8.81
CA GLU A 84 -8.65 -11.38 -9.79
C GLU A 84 -8.37 -10.11 -10.59
N ALA A 85 -8.32 -10.18 -11.92
CA ALA A 85 -8.30 -8.97 -12.75
C ALA A 85 -9.56 -8.12 -12.50
N ASP A 86 -9.38 -6.81 -12.32
CA ASP A 86 -10.48 -5.83 -12.16
C ASP A 86 -11.45 -5.83 -13.36
#